data_AF-A0A851AMZ7-F1
#
_entry.id   AF-A0A851AMZ7-F1
#
_cell.length_a   1.000
_cell.length_b   1.000
_cell.length_c   1.000
_cell.angle_alpha   90.00
_cell.angle_beta   90.00
_cell.angle_gamma   90.00
#
_symmetry.space_group_name_H-M   'P 1'
#
loop_
_entity.id
_entity.type
_entity.pdbx_description
1 polymer ?
#
loop_
_entity_poly.entity_id
_entity_poly.type
_entity_poly.pdbx_seq_one_letter_code
_entity_poly.pdbx_strand_id
1 'polypeptide(L)'
;DTLQHVKDSKHIVVYHKGRYFKVWLYHDGRLLKPREIEQQIQRILDDDSEPQAGEEKLAALTAGDRVPWAKARQAYFSRGKNKQSLDAVEKAAFFVTLDDIEQGYRKEDPVRSLDVYAKSLMHGRCYDRWFDKSFTLIVFKNGRMGLNAEHSWADAPIVGHLWENVMATEYLELGYSEDGHCKGDTNQNIPIPTKLQWEIPEESLKILARKRQLLLKLSWSATCQKWPPILNSNCVKMKFKLLRVAKPLSSYFSLFKDMGKFSLTYEASMTRLFREGRTETVRSCTVESCNFVQTMEDPAESSEKKLKIFRVAAAKHQHLYRLAMTGAGIDRHLFCLYVVSKYLAVDSPFLKEVLSEPWRLSTSQTPQQHIDLKKNPEMLCCGGGFGPV
;
A
#
# COMPACT_ATOMS: atom_id res chain seq x y z
N ASP A 1 -10.61 10.01 14.31
CA ASP A 1 -9.53 10.40 13.38
C ASP A 1 -10.00 11.48 12.45
N THR A 2 -9.07 12.21 11.84
CA THR A 2 -9.34 13.27 10.86
C THR A 2 -8.31 13.22 9.76
N LEU A 3 -8.73 13.37 8.51
CA LEU A 3 -7.83 13.62 7.39
C LEU A 3 -7.44 15.10 7.36
N GLN A 4 -6.14 15.39 7.44
CA GLN A 4 -5.62 16.75 7.41
C GLN A 4 -4.88 17.01 6.09
N HIS A 5 -5.29 18.05 5.37
CA HIS A 5 -4.62 18.51 4.16
C HIS A 5 -3.71 19.69 4.50
N VAL A 6 -2.40 19.51 4.28
CA VAL A 6 -1.40 20.58 4.41
C VAL A 6 -1.04 21.03 3.00
N LYS A 7 -1.37 22.28 2.67
CA LYS A 7 -0.92 22.96 1.45
C LYS A 7 0.45 23.56 1.81
N ASP A 8 1.48 23.35 0.98
CA ASP A 8 2.82 23.93 1.15
C ASP A 8 3.79 23.23 2.12
N SER A 9 3.79 21.90 2.17
CA SER A 9 4.87 21.14 2.82
C SER A 9 6.23 21.41 2.15
N LYS A 10 7.22 21.85 2.92
CA LYS A 10 8.57 22.23 2.43
C LYS A 10 9.68 21.28 2.87
N HIS A 11 9.35 20.20 3.58
CA HIS A 11 10.30 19.23 4.11
C HIS A 11 9.73 17.83 4.08
N ILE A 12 10.60 16.84 4.18
CA ILE A 12 10.26 15.45 4.50
C ILE A 12 10.77 15.13 5.91
N VAL A 13 10.29 14.02 6.47
CA VAL A 13 10.91 13.40 7.63
C VAL A 13 11.48 12.04 7.25
N VAL A 14 12.73 11.82 7.63
CA VAL A 14 13.48 10.59 7.38
C VAL A 14 13.69 9.86 8.70
N TYR A 15 13.36 8.56 8.72
CA TYR A 15 13.70 7.65 9.80
C TYR A 15 14.89 6.77 9.40
N HIS A 16 15.92 6.73 10.24
CA HIS A 16 17.07 5.83 10.06
C HIS A 16 17.62 5.36 11.40
N LYS A 17 17.76 4.04 11.59
CA LYS A 17 18.29 3.41 12.82
C LYS A 17 17.69 4.00 14.12
N GLY A 18 16.37 4.16 14.14
CA GLY A 18 15.67 4.62 15.34
C GLY A 18 15.62 6.13 15.54
N ARG A 19 16.09 6.92 14.57
CA ARG A 19 16.24 8.38 14.68
C ARG A 19 15.43 9.08 13.60
N TYR A 20 14.89 10.25 13.91
CA TYR A 20 14.06 11.02 12.99
C TYR A 20 14.76 12.32 12.60
N PHE A 21 14.79 12.62 11.30
CA PHE A 21 15.45 13.80 10.76
C PHE A 21 14.48 14.59 9.89
N LYS A 22 14.37 15.89 10.15
CA LYS A 22 13.70 16.82 9.25
C LYS A 22 14.67 17.23 8.15
N VAL A 23 14.27 17.03 6.90
CA VAL A 23 15.07 17.36 5.71
C VAL A 23 14.31 18.38 4.88
N TRP A 24 14.85 19.59 4.74
CA TRP A 24 14.25 20.62 3.89
C TRP A 24 14.42 20.26 2.42
N LEU A 25 13.38 20.50 1.64
CA LEU A 25 13.37 20.26 0.19
C LEU A 25 13.64 21.51 -0.64
N TYR A 26 13.67 22.69 -0.01
CA TYR A 26 13.83 23.98 -0.69
C TYR A 26 15.00 24.77 -0.11
N HIS A 27 15.72 25.47 -0.98
CA HIS A 27 16.79 26.40 -0.65
C HIS A 27 16.81 27.51 -1.72
N ASP A 28 16.98 28.77 -1.31
CA ASP A 28 16.99 29.94 -2.19
C ASP A 28 15.79 30.03 -3.17
N GLY A 29 14.59 29.72 -2.67
CA GLY A 29 13.35 29.81 -3.45
C GLY A 29 13.14 28.71 -4.49
N ARG A 30 14.05 27.74 -4.61
CA ARG A 30 13.93 26.58 -5.51
C ARG A 30 13.90 25.26 -4.75
N LEU A 31 13.41 24.22 -5.42
CA LEU A 31 13.57 22.84 -4.97
C LEU A 31 15.07 22.47 -5.01
N LEU A 32 15.50 21.67 -4.05
CA LEU A 32 16.82 21.06 -4.06
C LEU A 32 16.97 20.12 -5.27
N LYS A 33 18.16 20.13 -5.86
CA LYS A 33 18.54 19.22 -6.95
C LYS A 33 18.74 17.81 -6.38
N PRO A 34 18.59 16.76 -7.21
CA PRO A 34 18.83 15.37 -6.79
C PRO A 34 20.17 15.18 -6.05
N ARG A 35 21.27 15.73 -6.56
CA ARG A 35 22.60 15.67 -5.92
C ARG A 35 22.66 16.34 -4.54
N GLU A 36 21.90 17.41 -4.33
CA GLU A 36 21.81 18.10 -3.03
C GLU A 36 20.96 17.29 -2.03
N ILE A 37 19.91 16.61 -2.50
CA ILE A 37 19.13 15.68 -1.67
C ILE A 37 19.99 14.48 -1.28
N GLU A 38 20.72 13.89 -2.23
CA GLU A 38 21.67 12.81 -1.98
C GLU A 38 22.67 13.18 -0.88
N GLN A 39 23.25 14.39 -0.95
CA GLN A 39 24.14 14.92 0.08
C GLN A 39 23.48 14.96 1.47
N GLN A 40 22.22 15.36 1.56
CA GLN A 40 21.49 15.37 2.84
C GLN A 40 21.19 13.95 3.35
N ILE A 41 20.86 13.00 2.46
CA ILE A 41 20.66 11.61 2.84
C ILE A 41 21.98 10.98 3.32
N GLN A 42 23.09 11.26 2.66
CA GLN A 42 24.41 10.79 3.07
C GLN A 42 24.77 11.28 4.49
N ARG A 43 24.51 12.56 4.80
CA ARG A 43 24.68 13.10 6.17
C ARG A 43 23.88 12.34 7.23
N ILE A 44 22.70 11.80 6.90
CA ILE A 44 21.89 10.98 7.81
C ILE A 44 22.47 9.57 7.97
N LEU A 45 22.99 8.99 6.88
CA LEU A 45 23.62 7.67 6.91
C LEU A 45 24.94 7.68 7.69
N ASP A 46 25.69 8.78 7.61
CA ASP A 46 26.97 8.99 8.31
C ASP A 46 26.79 9.44 9.77
N ASP A 47 25.60 9.87 10.18
CA ASP A 47 25.30 10.24 11.56
C ASP A 47 25.36 9.00 12.46
N ASP A 48 26.24 9.03 13.47
CA ASP A 48 26.50 7.98 14.44
C ASP A 48 25.87 8.24 15.83
N SER A 49 25.06 9.30 15.96
CA SER A 49 24.42 9.64 17.23
C SER A 49 23.41 8.59 17.67
N GLU A 50 23.35 8.28 18.96
CA GLU A 50 22.38 7.32 19.49
C GLU A 50 20.93 7.88 19.50
N PRO A 51 19.89 7.05 19.31
CA PRO A 51 18.50 7.47 19.49
C PRO A 51 18.22 7.81 20.97
N GLN A 52 17.29 8.74 21.20
CA GLN A 52 16.80 9.04 22.54
C GLN A 52 16.03 7.84 23.11
N ALA A 53 15.91 7.76 24.43
CA ALA A 53 15.21 6.68 25.10
C ALA A 53 13.76 6.55 24.57
N GLY A 54 13.47 5.43 23.91
CA GLY A 54 12.16 5.15 23.30
C GLY A 54 11.95 5.68 21.88
N GLU A 55 12.82 6.56 21.38
CA GLU A 55 12.70 7.18 20.04
C GLU A 55 12.63 6.10 18.96
N GLU A 56 13.50 5.10 19.06
CA GLU A 56 13.60 3.99 18.11
C GLU A 56 12.25 3.35 17.81
N LYS A 57 11.39 3.23 18.82
CA LYS A 57 10.15 2.47 18.74
C LYS A 57 8.92 3.36 18.70
N LEU A 58 9.10 4.69 18.64
CA LEU A 58 8.04 5.68 18.81
C LEU A 58 6.87 5.46 17.86
N ALA A 59 7.14 5.15 16.59
CA ALA A 59 6.08 5.00 15.58
C ALA A 59 5.19 3.76 15.80
N ALA A 60 5.56 2.83 16.71
CA ALA A 60 4.68 1.73 17.12
C ALA A 60 3.35 2.22 17.73
N LEU A 61 3.31 3.46 18.22
CA LEU A 61 2.06 4.06 18.68
C LEU A 61 1.03 4.21 17.55
N THR A 62 1.49 4.49 16.32
CA THR A 62 0.66 4.69 15.12
C THR A 62 0.17 3.38 14.50
N ALA A 63 0.83 2.25 14.81
CA ALA A 63 0.51 0.93 14.28
C ALA A 63 -0.63 0.19 15.03
N GLY A 64 -0.96 0.64 16.24
CA GLY A 64 -1.96 -0.01 17.09
C GLY A 64 -3.35 0.65 17.03
N ASP A 65 -4.21 0.26 17.97
CA ASP A 65 -5.58 0.79 18.05
C ASP A 65 -5.64 2.33 18.12
N ARG A 66 -6.62 2.88 17.41
CA ARG A 66 -6.80 4.33 17.20
C ARG A 66 -7.10 5.08 18.50
N VAL A 67 -7.94 4.52 19.38
CA VAL A 67 -8.31 5.17 20.65
C VAL A 67 -7.13 5.29 21.62
N PRO A 68 -6.36 4.22 21.92
CA PRO A 68 -5.13 4.34 22.70
C PRO A 68 -4.12 5.31 22.10
N TRP A 69 -3.96 5.32 20.77
CA TRP A 69 -3.07 6.28 20.12
C TRP A 69 -3.54 7.72 20.32
N ALA A 70 -4.83 8.02 20.09
CA ALA A 70 -5.38 9.35 20.31
C ALA A 70 -5.16 9.86 21.74
N LYS A 71 -5.36 8.99 22.76
CA LYS A 71 -5.10 9.32 24.17
C LYS A 71 -3.62 9.62 24.43
N ALA A 72 -2.71 8.78 23.92
CA ALA A 72 -1.27 8.98 24.06
C ALA A 72 -0.80 10.26 23.34
N ARG A 73 -1.30 10.52 22.12
CA ARG A 73 -1.04 11.75 21.35
C ARG A 73 -1.44 12.99 22.15
N GLN A 74 -2.64 13.00 22.74
CA GLN A 74 -3.12 14.12 23.56
C GLN A 74 -2.29 14.30 24.84
N ALA A 75 -1.96 13.21 25.54
CA ALA A 75 -1.25 13.26 26.81
C ALA A 75 0.22 13.67 26.66
N TYR A 76 0.92 13.14 25.65
CA TYR A 76 2.38 13.23 25.59
C TYR A 76 2.92 14.05 24.42
N PHE A 77 2.11 14.31 23.38
CA PHE A 77 2.56 15.00 22.16
C PHE A 77 1.85 16.33 21.90
N SER A 78 1.09 16.83 22.87
CA SER A 78 0.36 18.09 22.73
C SER A 78 1.16 19.33 23.14
N ARG A 79 2.34 19.18 23.75
CA ARG A 79 3.19 20.28 24.25
C ARG A 79 4.69 19.99 24.09
N GLY A 80 5.52 21.00 24.33
CA GLY A 80 6.97 20.88 24.41
C GLY A 80 7.64 20.38 23.12
N LYS A 81 8.79 19.68 23.28
CA LYS A 81 9.59 19.14 22.17
C LYS A 81 8.82 18.11 21.35
N ASN A 82 8.02 17.26 22.01
CA ASN A 82 7.19 16.26 21.34
C ASN A 82 6.19 16.88 20.37
N LYS A 83 5.53 17.98 20.75
CA LYS A 83 4.62 18.69 19.84
C LYS A 83 5.36 19.21 18.61
N GLN A 84 6.51 19.85 18.79
CA GLN A 84 7.29 20.41 17.68
C GLN A 84 7.76 19.31 16.71
N SER A 85 8.23 18.19 17.24
CA SER A 85 8.68 17.04 16.45
C SER A 85 7.50 16.33 15.77
N LEU A 86 6.37 16.14 16.45
CA LEU A 86 5.16 15.58 15.84
C LEU A 86 4.61 16.49 14.75
N ASP A 87 4.57 17.81 14.97
CA ASP A 87 4.20 18.80 13.95
C ASP A 87 5.09 18.69 12.70
N ALA A 88 6.40 18.44 12.89
CA ALA A 88 7.32 18.21 11.77
C ALA A 88 6.96 16.95 10.99
N VAL A 89 6.61 15.85 11.66
CA VAL A 89 6.16 14.61 11.00
C VAL A 89 4.84 14.82 10.26
N GLU A 90 3.84 15.41 10.92
CA GLU A 90 2.50 15.61 10.36
C GLU A 90 2.52 16.55 9.15
N LYS A 91 3.30 17.64 9.21
CA LYS A 91 3.43 18.62 8.11
C LYS A 91 4.44 18.26 7.03
N ALA A 92 5.18 17.15 7.16
CA ALA A 92 6.09 16.67 6.11
C ALA A 92 5.33 16.40 4.81
N ALA A 93 5.97 16.48 3.65
CA ALA A 93 5.34 16.12 2.37
C ALA A 93 5.00 14.61 2.35
N PHE A 94 5.96 13.79 2.77
CA PHE A 94 5.84 12.35 2.98
C PHE A 94 6.89 11.90 4.00
N PHE A 95 6.77 10.65 4.45
CA PHE A 95 7.74 10.04 5.35
C PHE A 95 8.72 9.15 4.56
N VAL A 96 9.97 9.08 4.97
CA VAL A 96 10.98 8.20 4.38
C VAL A 96 11.56 7.30 5.44
N THR A 97 11.68 6.00 5.15
CA THR A 97 12.43 5.08 5.98
C THR A 97 13.65 4.58 5.21
N LEU A 98 14.84 4.87 5.75
CA LEU A 98 16.09 4.26 5.33
C LEU A 98 16.31 3.02 6.22
N ASP A 99 15.94 1.87 5.70
CA ASP A 99 16.02 0.59 6.40
C ASP A 99 17.45 0.03 6.35
N ASP A 100 17.91 -0.52 7.47
CA ASP A 100 19.27 -1.03 7.63
C ASP A 100 19.44 -2.50 7.22
N ILE A 101 18.35 -3.12 6.80
CA ILE A 101 18.31 -4.49 6.27
C ILE A 101 18.24 -4.51 4.74
N GLU A 102 18.65 -5.63 4.17
CA GLU A 102 18.46 -5.91 2.74
C GLU A 102 17.16 -6.69 2.53
N GLN A 103 16.42 -6.34 1.49
CA GLN A 103 15.20 -7.05 1.08
C GLN A 103 15.13 -7.16 -0.44
N GLY A 104 14.17 -7.93 -0.96
CA GLY A 104 13.91 -8.03 -2.39
C GLY A 104 13.84 -9.47 -2.90
N TYR A 105 13.61 -9.62 -4.19
CA TYR A 105 13.60 -10.91 -4.87
C TYR A 105 14.99 -11.56 -4.87
N ARG A 106 15.07 -12.82 -4.44
CA ARG A 106 16.27 -13.66 -4.51
C ARG A 106 15.98 -14.90 -5.34
N LYS A 107 16.83 -15.20 -6.31
CA LYS A 107 16.61 -16.32 -7.25
C LYS A 107 16.67 -17.68 -6.55
N GLU A 108 17.45 -17.76 -5.48
CA GLU A 108 17.71 -18.97 -4.70
C GLU A 108 16.50 -19.35 -3.83
N ASP A 109 15.66 -18.37 -3.47
CA ASP A 109 14.47 -18.56 -2.65
C ASP A 109 13.36 -17.56 -3.05
N PRO A 110 12.76 -17.74 -4.24
CA PRO A 110 11.90 -16.72 -4.87
C PRO A 110 10.59 -16.49 -4.11
N VAL A 111 10.00 -17.53 -3.52
CA VAL A 111 8.72 -17.43 -2.81
C VAL A 111 8.89 -16.73 -1.47
N ARG A 112 9.82 -17.21 -0.63
CA ARG A 112 10.01 -16.65 0.71
C ARG A 112 10.63 -15.25 0.65
N SER A 113 11.55 -15.00 -0.29
CA SER A 113 12.16 -13.66 -0.42
C SER A 113 11.11 -12.60 -0.77
N LEU A 114 10.15 -12.91 -1.64
CA LEU A 114 9.04 -12.00 -1.94
C LEU A 114 8.05 -11.87 -0.79
N ASP A 115 7.74 -12.95 -0.06
CA ASP A 115 6.88 -12.90 1.12
C ASP A 115 7.46 -11.97 2.19
N VAL A 116 8.73 -12.17 2.55
CA VAL A 116 9.43 -11.33 3.54
C VAL A 116 9.53 -9.89 3.05
N TYR A 117 9.82 -9.67 1.77
CA TYR A 117 9.89 -8.33 1.20
C TYR A 117 8.53 -7.61 1.27
N ALA A 118 7.44 -8.29 0.89
CA ALA A 118 6.10 -7.73 0.94
C ALA A 118 5.66 -7.41 2.38
N LYS A 119 5.95 -8.30 3.34
CA LYS A 119 5.73 -8.05 4.78
C LYS A 119 6.49 -6.83 5.27
N SER A 120 7.75 -6.70 4.87
CA SER A 120 8.59 -5.56 5.24
C SER A 120 8.07 -4.23 4.69
N LEU A 121 7.46 -4.23 3.49
CA LEU A 121 6.77 -3.07 2.93
C LEU A 121 5.41 -2.80 3.59
N MET A 122 4.69 -3.86 3.99
CA MET A 122 3.35 -3.75 4.55
C MET A 122 3.34 -3.27 6.01
N HIS A 123 4.20 -3.82 6.85
CA HIS A 123 4.23 -3.49 8.28
C HIS A 123 5.63 -3.25 8.83
N GLY A 124 6.70 -3.58 8.09
CA GLY A 124 8.08 -3.43 8.58
C GLY A 124 8.28 -4.14 9.91
N ARG A 125 8.98 -3.49 10.84
CA ARG A 125 9.13 -3.91 12.24
C ARG A 125 7.98 -3.43 13.14
N CYS A 126 6.93 -2.85 12.55
CA CYS A 126 5.80 -2.20 13.21
C CYS A 126 6.16 -0.95 14.02
N TYR A 127 7.37 -0.40 13.85
CA TYR A 127 7.82 0.81 14.54
C TYR A 127 8.74 1.72 13.71
N ASP A 128 9.10 1.26 12.50
CA ASP A 128 9.98 1.91 11.55
C ASP A 128 9.20 2.54 10.39
N ARG A 129 7.90 2.74 10.55
CA ARG A 129 6.98 3.40 9.62
C ARG A 129 6.07 4.32 10.43
N TRP A 130 5.75 5.49 9.89
CA TRP A 130 4.75 6.37 10.49
C TRP A 130 3.39 6.16 9.82
N PHE A 131 2.58 5.25 10.35
CA PHE A 131 1.38 4.74 9.67
C PHE A 131 0.25 5.77 9.49
N ASP A 132 0.27 6.87 10.23
CA ASP A 132 -0.67 7.98 10.03
C ASP A 132 -0.29 8.89 8.85
N LYS A 133 0.93 8.78 8.31
CA LYS A 133 1.32 9.58 7.15
C LYS A 133 0.66 8.99 5.91
N SER A 134 0.22 9.87 5.00
CA SER A 134 -0.37 9.51 3.71
C SER A 134 0.37 8.37 3.02
N PHE A 135 1.70 8.47 2.94
CA PHE A 135 2.56 7.35 2.59
C PHE A 135 3.98 7.48 3.17
N THR A 136 4.64 6.34 3.28
CA THR A 136 6.06 6.20 3.59
C THR A 136 6.80 5.60 2.39
N LEU A 137 7.83 6.28 1.91
CA LEU A 137 8.82 5.73 0.98
C LEU A 137 9.84 4.92 1.78
N ILE A 138 10.01 3.65 1.43
CA ILE A 138 10.90 2.72 2.11
C ILE A 138 12.06 2.42 1.17
N VAL A 139 13.28 2.63 1.64
CA VAL A 139 14.52 2.32 0.92
C VAL A 139 15.36 1.38 1.78
N PHE A 140 15.62 0.18 1.27
CA PHE A 140 16.44 -0.85 1.92
C PHE A 140 17.92 -0.64 1.63
N LYS A 141 18.78 -1.22 2.47
CA LYS A 141 20.24 -1.07 2.38
C LYS A 141 20.83 -1.43 1.00
N ASN A 142 20.22 -2.38 0.30
CA ASN A 142 20.61 -2.81 -1.04
C ASN A 142 19.94 -2.01 -2.18
N GLY A 143 19.35 -0.84 -1.88
CA GLY A 143 18.69 0.03 -2.85
C GLY A 143 17.31 -0.44 -3.31
N ARG A 144 16.80 -1.58 -2.81
CA ARG A 144 15.41 -1.96 -3.06
C ARG A 144 14.47 -0.97 -2.38
N MET A 145 13.31 -0.75 -2.97
CA MET A 145 12.39 0.27 -2.49
C MET A 145 10.92 -0.10 -2.73
N GLY A 146 10.05 0.53 -1.95
CA GLY A 146 8.60 0.46 -2.12
C GLY A 146 7.86 1.48 -1.27
N LEU A 147 6.53 1.43 -1.33
CA LEU A 147 5.65 2.34 -0.60
C LEU A 147 4.79 1.60 0.42
N ASN A 148 4.59 2.23 1.57
CA ASN A 148 3.50 1.94 2.50
C ASN A 148 2.53 3.13 2.46
N ALA A 149 1.22 2.91 2.34
CA ALA A 149 0.26 3.99 2.22
C ALA A 149 -0.91 3.81 3.20
N GLU A 150 -1.27 4.90 3.87
CA GLU A 150 -2.52 5.01 4.62
C GLU A 150 -3.69 5.11 3.62
N HIS A 151 -4.77 4.35 3.82
CA HIS A 151 -5.76 4.09 2.78
C HIS A 151 -6.94 5.10 2.79
N SER A 152 -7.12 5.86 3.86
CA SER A 152 -8.29 6.75 4.00
C SER A 152 -8.28 7.89 2.99
N TRP A 153 -7.10 8.43 2.62
CA TRP A 153 -6.98 9.58 1.71
C TRP A 153 -7.06 9.23 0.20
N ALA A 154 -6.68 8.01 -0.21
CA ALA A 154 -6.68 7.62 -1.61
C ALA A 154 -6.86 6.11 -1.82
N ASP A 155 -7.29 5.75 -3.04
CA ASP A 155 -7.35 4.35 -3.49
C ASP A 155 -6.02 3.93 -4.14
N ALA A 156 -5.70 2.65 -4.06
CA ALA A 156 -4.41 2.10 -4.49
C ALA A 156 -3.93 2.53 -5.90
N PRO A 157 -4.79 2.67 -6.93
CA PRO A 157 -4.34 3.12 -8.24
C PRO A 157 -3.79 4.55 -8.29
N ILE A 158 -4.17 5.42 -7.34
CA ILE A 158 -3.59 6.77 -7.22
C ILE A 158 -2.13 6.68 -6.76
N VAL A 159 -1.86 5.83 -5.77
CA VAL A 159 -0.49 5.57 -5.29
C VAL A 159 0.34 4.85 -6.36
N GLY A 160 -0.27 3.90 -7.08
CA GLY A 160 0.38 3.23 -8.22
C GLY A 160 0.77 4.19 -9.33
N HIS A 161 -0.12 5.13 -9.69
CA HIS A 161 0.16 6.17 -10.67
C HIS A 161 1.29 7.09 -10.22
N LEU A 162 1.29 7.53 -8.95
CA LEU A 162 2.41 8.30 -8.37
C LEU A 162 3.73 7.53 -8.51
N TRP A 163 3.74 6.26 -8.11
CA TRP A 163 4.92 5.41 -8.18
C TRP A 163 5.46 5.28 -9.61
N GLU A 164 4.60 4.93 -10.56
CA GLU A 164 4.97 4.80 -11.96
C GLU A 164 5.51 6.10 -12.56
N ASN A 165 4.90 7.23 -12.23
CA ASN A 165 5.37 8.53 -12.69
C ASN A 165 6.77 8.83 -12.14
N VAL A 166 7.00 8.62 -10.84
CA VAL A 166 8.32 8.86 -10.23
C VAL A 166 9.39 7.95 -10.84
N MET A 167 9.13 6.65 -10.98
CA MET A 167 10.08 5.70 -11.57
C MET A 167 10.39 6.05 -13.04
N ALA A 168 9.38 6.47 -13.81
CA ALA A 168 9.57 6.87 -15.19
C ALA A 168 10.42 8.15 -15.29
N THR A 169 10.12 9.17 -14.48
CA THR A 169 10.91 10.43 -14.43
C THR A 169 12.35 10.18 -13.99
N GLU A 170 12.57 9.35 -12.97
CA GLU A 170 13.91 8.97 -12.51
C GLU A 170 14.74 8.36 -13.65
N TYR A 171 14.17 7.35 -14.33
CA TYR A 171 14.87 6.60 -15.36
C TYR A 171 15.07 7.40 -16.65
N LEU A 172 14.03 8.11 -17.11
CA LEU A 172 14.02 8.77 -18.42
C LEU A 172 14.60 10.20 -18.40
N GLU A 173 14.50 10.91 -17.28
CA GLU A 173 14.82 12.34 -17.23
C GLU A 173 16.01 12.67 -16.32
N LEU A 174 16.08 12.08 -15.13
CA LEU A 174 17.12 12.41 -14.14
C LEU A 174 18.41 11.61 -14.40
N GLY A 175 18.32 10.29 -14.28
CA GLY A 175 19.45 9.37 -14.38
C GLY A 175 20.58 9.62 -13.37
N TYR A 176 21.67 8.88 -13.56
CA TYR A 176 22.84 8.86 -12.67
C TYR A 176 24.14 9.05 -13.48
N SER A 177 25.22 9.46 -12.82
CA SER A 177 26.58 9.44 -13.39
C SER A 177 27.17 8.02 -13.35
N GLU A 178 28.30 7.82 -14.05
CA GLU A 178 28.96 6.51 -14.16
C GLU A 178 29.42 5.94 -12.80
N ASP A 179 29.71 6.81 -11.83
CA ASP A 179 30.06 6.47 -10.45
C ASP A 179 28.84 6.19 -9.56
N GLY A 180 27.63 6.24 -10.11
CA GLY A 180 26.38 5.92 -9.41
C GLY A 180 25.76 7.08 -8.64
N HIS A 181 26.32 8.29 -8.72
CA HIS A 181 25.77 9.47 -8.07
C HIS A 181 24.64 10.14 -8.87
N CYS A 182 23.79 10.92 -8.18
CA CYS A 182 22.84 11.77 -8.87
C CYS A 182 23.58 12.83 -9.70
N LYS A 183 23.12 13.10 -10.92
CA LYS A 183 23.73 14.13 -11.77
C LYS A 183 23.62 15.53 -11.14
N GLY A 184 24.67 16.34 -11.33
CA GLY A 184 24.77 17.71 -10.84
C GLY A 184 25.84 17.87 -9.76
N ASP A 185 25.92 19.07 -9.19
CA ASP A 185 26.93 19.43 -8.19
C ASP A 185 26.38 19.42 -6.76
N THR A 186 27.26 19.21 -5.79
CA THR A 186 26.95 19.40 -4.36
C THR A 186 26.92 20.88 -4.00
N ASN A 187 26.27 21.21 -2.88
CA ASN A 187 26.21 22.59 -2.40
C ASN A 187 26.31 22.61 -0.87
N GLN A 188 27.40 23.16 -0.36
CA GLN A 188 27.66 23.16 1.09
C GLN A 188 26.75 24.13 1.87
N ASN A 189 26.10 25.08 1.19
CA ASN A 189 25.26 26.09 1.82
C ASN A 189 23.81 25.63 2.05
N ILE A 190 23.44 24.43 1.57
CA ILE A 190 22.10 23.89 1.80
C ILE A 190 21.90 23.56 3.29
N PRO A 191 20.65 23.66 3.80
CA PRO A 191 20.33 23.25 5.17
C PRO A 191 20.81 21.82 5.45
N ILE A 192 21.30 21.60 6.68
CA ILE A 192 21.61 20.26 7.18
C ILE A 192 20.34 19.58 7.72
N PRO A 193 20.22 18.25 7.62
CA PRO A 193 19.17 17.50 8.29
C PRO A 193 19.13 17.82 9.79
N THR A 194 17.95 18.13 10.32
CA THR A 194 17.77 18.43 11.75
C THR A 194 17.21 17.22 12.47
N LYS A 195 17.95 16.63 13.40
CA LYS A 195 17.46 15.53 14.26
C LYS A 195 16.31 16.03 15.14
N LEU A 196 15.16 15.38 15.03
CA LEU A 196 13.99 15.66 15.86
C LEU A 196 14.27 15.26 17.31
N GLN A 197 13.61 15.95 18.24
CA GLN A 197 13.84 15.77 19.67
C GLN A 197 12.55 15.32 20.35
N TRP A 198 12.67 14.30 21.20
CA TRP A 198 11.57 13.65 21.88
C TRP A 198 11.86 13.54 23.37
N GLU A 199 10.84 13.80 24.17
CA GLU A 199 10.80 13.60 25.62
C GLU A 199 9.75 12.53 25.89
N ILE A 200 10.12 11.25 25.78
CA ILE A 200 9.19 10.13 25.87
C ILE A 200 9.08 9.70 27.34
N PRO A 201 7.92 9.85 27.99
CA PRO A 201 7.77 9.47 29.39
C PRO A 201 7.90 7.95 29.58
N GLU A 202 8.37 7.50 30.74
CA GLU A 202 8.57 6.09 31.05
C GLU A 202 7.29 5.25 30.89
N GLU A 203 6.14 5.81 31.26
CA GLU A 203 4.82 5.18 31.05
C GLU A 203 4.52 4.92 29.56
N SER A 204 4.97 5.81 28.66
CA SER A 204 4.87 5.59 27.21
C SER A 204 5.78 4.46 26.75
N LEU A 205 6.95 4.28 27.37
CA LEU A 205 7.86 3.16 27.06
C LEU A 205 7.22 1.80 27.38
N LYS A 206 6.48 1.70 28.49
CA LYS A 206 5.73 0.48 28.85
C LYS A 206 4.63 0.18 27.83
N ILE A 207 3.89 1.20 27.39
CA ILE A 207 2.87 1.07 26.33
C ILE A 207 3.53 0.61 25.02
N LEU A 208 4.63 1.24 24.62
CA LEU A 208 5.39 0.90 23.43
C LEU A 208 5.87 -0.55 23.43
N ALA A 209 6.42 -1.03 24.56
CA ALA A 209 6.90 -2.40 24.69
C ALA A 209 5.77 -3.43 24.53
N ARG A 210 4.64 -3.22 25.22
CA ARG A 210 3.46 -4.11 25.12
C ARG A 210 2.87 -4.11 23.71
N LYS A 211 2.71 -2.93 23.10
CA LYS A 211 2.17 -2.80 21.73
C LYS A 211 3.06 -3.50 20.71
N ARG A 212 4.38 -3.29 20.78
CA ARG A 212 5.34 -3.95 19.88
C ARG A 212 5.22 -5.46 19.93
N GLN A 213 5.13 -6.05 21.13
CA GLN A 213 5.02 -7.51 21.26
C GLN A 213 3.74 -8.05 20.64
N LEU A 214 2.62 -7.34 20.79
CA LEU A 214 1.34 -7.71 20.16
C LEU A 214 1.41 -7.61 18.63
N LEU A 215 1.93 -6.50 18.11
CA LEU A 215 2.02 -6.23 16.67
C LEU A 215 2.93 -7.24 15.96
N LEU A 216 4.08 -7.58 16.57
CA LEU A 216 4.97 -8.60 16.01
C LEU A 216 4.29 -9.98 15.93
N LYS A 217 3.46 -10.35 16.92
CA LYS A 217 2.68 -11.60 16.86
C LYS A 217 1.65 -11.59 15.73
N LEU A 218 0.93 -10.48 15.56
CA LEU A 218 -0.06 -10.34 14.48
C LEU A 218 0.60 -10.35 13.10
N SER A 219 1.73 -9.66 12.93
CA SER A 219 2.47 -9.56 11.66
C SER A 219 2.91 -10.92 11.10
N TRP A 220 3.19 -11.90 11.96
CA TRP A 220 3.65 -13.22 11.55
C TRP A 220 2.52 -14.12 11.00
N SER A 221 1.26 -13.78 11.29
CA SER A 221 0.09 -14.55 10.83
C SER A 221 -0.34 -14.23 9.39
N ALA A 222 0.21 -13.18 8.77
CA ALA A 222 -0.04 -12.86 7.37
C ALA A 222 0.89 -13.70 6.47
N THR A 223 0.36 -14.29 5.39
CA THR A 223 1.17 -14.93 4.33
C THR A 223 0.95 -14.16 3.04
N CYS A 224 2.02 -13.65 2.43
CA CYS A 224 1.98 -12.93 1.17
C CYS A 224 2.64 -13.76 0.09
N GLN A 225 1.84 -14.44 -0.73
CA GLN A 225 2.34 -15.22 -1.85
C GLN A 225 2.13 -14.46 -3.17
N LYS A 226 3.23 -14.20 -3.89
CA LYS A 226 3.16 -13.72 -5.28
C LYS A 226 3.23 -14.91 -6.22
N TRP A 227 2.31 -14.96 -7.17
CA TRP A 227 2.38 -15.91 -8.28
C TRP A 227 3.19 -15.28 -9.42
N PRO A 228 4.19 -15.98 -9.98
CA PRO A 228 4.86 -15.50 -11.18
C PRO A 228 3.85 -15.36 -12.33
N PRO A 229 4.09 -14.46 -13.29
CA PRO A 229 3.27 -14.43 -14.50
C PRO A 229 3.41 -15.78 -15.23
N ILE A 230 2.41 -16.64 -15.11
CA ILE A 230 2.30 -17.94 -15.83
C ILE A 230 2.11 -17.71 -17.36
N LEU A 231 2.17 -16.48 -17.84
CA LEU A 231 2.00 -16.16 -19.24
C LEU A 231 3.37 -15.98 -19.87
N ASN A 232 3.92 -17.09 -20.39
CA ASN A 232 4.97 -17.05 -21.40
C ASN A 232 4.62 -16.03 -22.50
N SER A 233 5.64 -15.39 -23.07
CA SER A 233 5.54 -14.43 -24.17
C SER A 233 4.66 -14.89 -25.35
N ASN A 234 4.47 -16.21 -25.52
CA ASN A 234 3.58 -16.79 -26.54
C ASN A 234 2.08 -16.72 -26.22
N CYS A 235 1.67 -16.54 -24.96
CA CYS A 235 0.28 -16.35 -24.55
C CYS A 235 -0.20 -14.89 -24.69
N VAL A 236 0.69 -13.96 -25.05
CA VAL A 236 0.41 -12.52 -25.24
C VAL A 236 -0.50 -12.24 -26.46
N LYS A 237 -0.84 -13.27 -27.25
CA LYS A 237 -1.93 -13.19 -28.25
C LYS A 237 -3.33 -13.18 -27.61
N MET A 238 -3.45 -13.41 -26.31
CA MET A 238 -4.71 -13.22 -25.58
C MET A 238 -4.97 -11.73 -25.39
N LYS A 239 -6.04 -11.21 -26.03
CA LYS A 239 -6.49 -9.83 -25.89
C LYS A 239 -6.47 -9.42 -24.40
N PHE A 240 -5.82 -8.30 -24.06
CA PHE A 240 -5.71 -7.74 -22.70
C PHE A 240 -7.02 -7.78 -21.88
N LYS A 241 -8.18 -7.71 -22.55
CA LYS A 241 -9.52 -7.89 -21.97
C LYS A 241 -9.70 -9.23 -21.24
N LEU A 242 -9.17 -10.35 -21.75
CA LEU A 242 -9.33 -11.66 -21.11
C LEU A 242 -8.44 -11.83 -19.88
N LEU A 243 -7.26 -11.20 -19.84
CA LEU A 243 -6.33 -11.29 -18.71
C LEU A 243 -6.86 -10.60 -17.43
N ARG A 244 -7.62 -9.51 -17.59
CA ARG A 244 -8.29 -8.84 -16.47
C ARG A 244 -9.35 -9.72 -15.81
N VAL A 245 -9.94 -10.65 -16.58
CA VAL A 245 -11.00 -11.54 -16.09
C VAL A 245 -10.47 -12.91 -15.66
N ALA A 246 -9.38 -13.39 -16.27
CA ALA A 246 -8.77 -14.67 -15.95
C ALA A 246 -8.15 -14.69 -14.54
N LYS A 247 -7.62 -13.57 -14.04
CA LYS A 247 -7.02 -13.50 -12.70
C LYS A 247 -8.04 -13.68 -11.58
N PRO A 248 -9.14 -12.90 -11.50
CA PRO A 248 -10.21 -13.17 -10.53
C PRO A 248 -10.74 -14.61 -10.63
N LEU A 249 -11.06 -15.08 -11.84
CA LEU A 249 -11.55 -16.45 -12.09
C LEU A 249 -10.57 -17.54 -11.65
N SER A 250 -9.26 -17.34 -11.79
CA SER A 250 -8.25 -18.27 -11.29
C SER A 250 -8.18 -18.29 -9.76
N SER A 251 -8.33 -17.14 -9.09
CA SER A 251 -8.40 -17.08 -7.62
C SER A 251 -9.65 -17.81 -7.08
N TYR A 252 -10.79 -17.72 -7.77
CA TYR A 252 -11.99 -18.50 -7.42
C TYR A 252 -11.76 -20.00 -7.55
N PHE A 253 -11.13 -20.43 -8.65
CA PHE A 253 -10.81 -21.83 -8.88
C PHE A 253 -9.90 -22.39 -7.78
N SER A 254 -8.83 -21.67 -7.43
CA SER A 254 -7.93 -22.06 -6.34
C SER A 254 -8.63 -22.10 -4.98
N LEU A 255 -9.46 -21.11 -4.65
CA LEU A 255 -10.19 -21.07 -3.38
C LEU A 255 -11.20 -22.22 -3.28
N PHE A 256 -11.90 -22.52 -4.37
CA PHE A 256 -12.85 -23.63 -4.41
C PHE A 256 -12.15 -24.98 -4.26
N LYS A 257 -10.97 -25.18 -4.88
CA LYS A 257 -10.17 -26.39 -4.69
C LYS A 257 -9.76 -26.61 -3.24
N ASP A 258 -9.33 -25.56 -2.56
CA ASP A 258 -8.81 -25.65 -1.21
C ASP A 258 -9.92 -25.80 -0.17
N MET A 259 -11.02 -25.04 -0.32
CA MET A 259 -12.08 -24.97 0.70
C MET A 259 -13.35 -25.77 0.36
N GLY A 260 -13.49 -26.27 -0.87
CA GLY A 260 -14.69 -26.97 -1.35
C GLY A 260 -15.96 -26.12 -1.42
N LYS A 261 -15.87 -24.79 -1.26
CA LYS A 261 -17.03 -23.88 -1.23
C LYS A 261 -16.76 -22.53 -1.87
N PHE A 262 -17.82 -21.94 -2.42
CA PHE A 262 -17.81 -20.55 -2.87
C PHE A 262 -18.01 -19.60 -1.69
N SER A 263 -17.44 -18.41 -1.80
CA SER A 263 -17.50 -17.38 -0.76
C SER A 263 -17.78 -16.02 -1.37
N LEU A 264 -18.30 -15.10 -0.55
CA LEU A 264 -18.42 -13.71 -0.94
C LEU A 264 -17.05 -13.12 -1.22
N THR A 265 -16.96 -12.44 -2.37
CA THR A 265 -15.72 -11.84 -2.82
C THR A 265 -15.94 -10.39 -3.17
N TYR A 266 -15.13 -9.55 -2.53
CA TYR A 266 -14.98 -8.14 -2.84
C TYR A 266 -13.91 -7.96 -3.92
N GLU A 267 -14.23 -7.17 -4.93
CA GLU A 267 -13.25 -6.64 -5.86
C GLU A 267 -13.47 -5.14 -6.04
N ALA A 268 -12.41 -4.35 -5.86
CA ALA A 268 -12.49 -2.90 -5.98
C ALA A 268 -12.58 -2.46 -7.44
N SER A 269 -13.56 -1.60 -7.76
CA SER A 269 -13.65 -0.87 -9.03
C SER A 269 -13.69 0.63 -8.77
N MET A 270 -12.93 1.41 -9.53
CA MET A 270 -12.88 2.87 -9.36
C MET A 270 -14.10 3.54 -9.99
N THR A 271 -14.70 4.49 -9.28
CA THR A 271 -15.80 5.34 -9.76
C THR A 271 -15.33 6.73 -10.19
N ARG A 272 -14.08 6.84 -10.68
CA ARG A 272 -13.42 8.11 -11.05
C ARG A 272 -14.06 8.86 -12.24
N LEU A 273 -15.10 8.30 -12.86
CA LEU A 273 -15.95 9.00 -13.82
C LEU A 273 -16.83 10.07 -13.14
N PHE A 274 -16.99 9.99 -11.82
CA PHE A 274 -17.77 10.92 -11.02
C PHE A 274 -16.86 11.82 -10.20
N ARG A 275 -17.34 13.03 -9.91
CA ARG A 275 -16.69 13.96 -8.99
C ARG A 275 -16.53 13.29 -7.62
N GLU A 276 -15.32 13.35 -7.05
CA GLU A 276 -14.98 12.75 -5.75
C GLU A 276 -15.21 11.22 -5.69
N GLY A 277 -15.33 10.57 -6.85
CA GLY A 277 -15.50 9.12 -6.94
C GLY A 277 -14.32 8.37 -6.34
N ARG A 278 -14.63 7.46 -5.42
CA ARG A 278 -13.70 6.51 -4.80
C ARG A 278 -13.82 5.15 -5.48
N THR A 279 -14.50 4.22 -4.81
CA THR A 279 -14.68 2.84 -5.27
C THR A 279 -16.13 2.39 -5.18
N GLU A 280 -16.48 1.41 -6.00
CA GLU A 280 -17.64 0.53 -5.90
C GLU A 280 -17.15 -0.93 -5.86
N THR A 281 -17.96 -1.84 -5.33
CA THR A 281 -17.69 -3.27 -5.26
C THR A 281 -18.15 -3.98 -6.52
N VAL A 282 -17.27 -4.79 -7.10
CA VAL A 282 -17.63 -5.84 -8.06
C VAL A 282 -17.81 -7.13 -7.26
N ARG A 283 -19.04 -7.63 -7.19
CA ARG A 283 -19.35 -8.94 -6.59
C ARG A 283 -18.99 -10.04 -7.59
N SER A 284 -17.71 -10.38 -7.63
CA SER A 284 -17.16 -11.25 -8.66
C SER A 284 -17.55 -12.73 -8.49
N CYS A 285 -18.08 -13.13 -7.33
CA CYS A 285 -18.67 -14.45 -7.08
C CYS A 285 -20.10 -14.49 -7.64
N THR A 286 -20.24 -15.03 -8.84
CA THR A 286 -21.49 -15.12 -9.61
C THR A 286 -21.85 -16.57 -9.92
N VAL A 287 -23.11 -16.83 -10.27
CA VAL A 287 -23.55 -18.16 -10.74
C VAL A 287 -22.70 -18.60 -11.94
N GLU A 288 -22.40 -17.69 -12.86
CA GLU A 288 -21.59 -17.97 -14.04
C GLU A 288 -20.14 -18.34 -13.68
N SER A 289 -19.52 -17.65 -12.71
CA SER A 289 -18.18 -18.03 -12.22
C SER A 289 -18.19 -19.36 -11.46
N CYS A 290 -19.24 -19.65 -10.68
CA CYS A 290 -19.36 -20.93 -9.97
C CYS A 290 -19.50 -22.10 -10.95
N ASN A 291 -20.37 -21.94 -11.96
CA ASN A 291 -20.54 -22.93 -13.03
C ASN A 291 -19.24 -23.16 -13.81
N PHE A 292 -18.48 -22.10 -14.08
CA PHE A 292 -17.17 -22.22 -14.71
C PHE A 292 -16.20 -23.06 -13.87
N VAL A 293 -16.08 -22.76 -12.57
CA VAL A 293 -15.19 -23.49 -11.67
C VAL A 293 -15.57 -24.97 -11.58
N GLN A 294 -16.86 -25.27 -11.40
CA GLN A 294 -17.36 -26.65 -11.37
C GLN A 294 -17.09 -27.39 -12.69
N THR A 295 -17.34 -26.75 -13.82
CA THR A 295 -17.10 -27.35 -15.15
C THR A 295 -15.60 -27.60 -15.38
N MET A 296 -14.73 -26.73 -14.87
CA MET A 296 -13.28 -26.92 -14.99
C MET A 296 -12.78 -28.13 -14.20
N GLU A 297 -13.36 -28.37 -13.02
CA GLU A 297 -13.04 -29.48 -12.13
C GLU A 297 -13.55 -30.84 -12.62
N ASP A 298 -14.58 -30.85 -13.46
CA ASP A 298 -15.11 -32.09 -14.01
C ASP A 298 -14.15 -32.65 -15.09
N PRO A 299 -13.56 -33.85 -14.89
CA PRO A 299 -12.69 -34.48 -15.87
C PRO A 299 -13.45 -35.01 -17.10
N ALA A 300 -14.77 -35.23 -17.00
CA ALA A 300 -15.60 -35.70 -18.10
C ALA A 300 -15.95 -34.59 -19.11
N GLU A 301 -15.77 -33.32 -18.73
CA GLU A 301 -16.14 -32.18 -19.56
C GLU A 301 -15.11 -31.87 -20.65
N SER A 302 -15.59 -31.60 -21.85
CA SER A 302 -14.75 -31.26 -23.01
C SER A 302 -14.09 -29.88 -22.86
N SER A 303 -12.92 -29.72 -23.47
CA SER A 303 -12.21 -28.44 -23.56
C SER A 303 -13.07 -27.35 -24.22
N GLU A 304 -13.87 -27.71 -25.22
CA GLU A 304 -14.81 -26.83 -25.91
C GLU A 304 -15.88 -26.31 -24.96
N LYS A 305 -16.47 -27.19 -24.13
CA LYS A 305 -17.47 -26.79 -23.14
C LYS A 305 -16.85 -25.93 -22.05
N LYS A 306 -15.68 -26.30 -21.52
CA LYS A 306 -14.91 -25.49 -20.56
C LYS A 306 -14.66 -24.07 -21.09
N LEU A 307 -14.21 -23.94 -22.34
CA LEU A 307 -14.00 -22.64 -22.99
C LEU A 307 -15.30 -21.84 -23.19
N LYS A 308 -16.40 -22.50 -23.55
CA LYS A 308 -17.71 -21.86 -23.70
C LYS A 308 -18.18 -21.27 -22.37
N ILE A 309 -18.14 -22.05 -21.29
CA ILE A 309 -18.56 -21.59 -19.96
C ILE A 309 -17.63 -20.49 -19.44
N PHE A 310 -16.32 -20.60 -19.67
CA PHE A 310 -15.37 -19.54 -19.36
C PHE A 310 -15.74 -18.19 -20.00
N ARG A 311 -16.11 -18.20 -21.29
CA ARG A 311 -16.50 -16.97 -22.00
C ARG A 311 -17.75 -16.34 -21.40
N VAL A 312 -18.71 -17.14 -20.95
CA VAL A 312 -19.94 -16.67 -20.28
C VAL A 312 -19.59 -16.02 -18.94
N ALA A 313 -18.83 -16.71 -18.09
CA ALA A 313 -18.36 -16.17 -16.81
C ALA A 313 -17.57 -14.87 -17.00
N ALA A 314 -16.71 -14.84 -18.02
CA ALA A 314 -15.89 -13.68 -18.31
C ALA A 314 -16.71 -12.47 -18.79
N ALA A 315 -17.72 -12.71 -19.64
CA ALA A 315 -18.64 -11.67 -20.10
C ALA A 315 -19.45 -11.09 -18.95
N LYS A 316 -19.96 -11.94 -18.04
CA LYS A 316 -20.69 -11.52 -16.84
C LYS A 316 -19.83 -10.64 -15.95
N HIS A 317 -18.64 -11.10 -15.60
CA HIS A 317 -17.73 -10.34 -14.74
C HIS A 317 -17.37 -8.99 -15.36
N GLN A 318 -17.08 -8.95 -16.68
CA GLN A 318 -16.83 -7.68 -17.37
C GLN A 318 -18.04 -6.74 -17.37
N HIS A 319 -19.26 -7.28 -17.48
CA HIS A 319 -20.48 -6.47 -17.38
C HIS A 319 -20.63 -5.86 -15.97
N LEU A 320 -20.44 -6.66 -14.91
CA LEU A 320 -20.47 -6.18 -13.53
C LEU A 320 -19.41 -5.10 -13.26
N TYR A 321 -18.20 -5.28 -13.80
CA TYR A 321 -17.14 -4.29 -13.67
C TYR A 321 -17.55 -2.94 -14.30
N ARG A 322 -18.18 -2.96 -15.48
CA ARG A 322 -18.70 -1.73 -16.11
C ARG A 322 -19.79 -1.08 -15.27
N LEU A 323 -20.74 -1.86 -14.76
CA LEU A 323 -21.79 -1.34 -13.86
C LEU A 323 -21.17 -0.65 -12.64
N ALA A 324 -20.21 -1.30 -11.97
CA ALA A 324 -19.52 -0.72 -10.83
C ALA A 324 -18.78 0.58 -11.18
N MET A 325 -18.02 0.60 -12.29
CA MET A 325 -17.32 1.81 -12.75
C MET A 325 -18.26 2.98 -13.02
N THR A 326 -19.48 2.70 -13.50
CA THR A 326 -20.51 3.72 -13.77
C THR A 326 -21.45 3.95 -12.59
N GLY A 327 -21.08 3.52 -11.38
CA GLY A 327 -21.86 3.77 -10.15
C GLY A 327 -23.17 3.00 -10.05
N ALA A 328 -23.37 1.99 -10.90
CA ALA A 328 -24.54 1.11 -10.92
C ALA A 328 -24.30 -0.20 -10.13
N GLY A 329 -23.31 -0.21 -9.23
CA GLY A 329 -23.17 -1.25 -8.22
C GLY A 329 -24.19 -1.07 -7.09
N ILE A 330 -24.25 -2.06 -6.19
CA ILE A 330 -25.23 -2.07 -5.10
C ILE A 330 -24.62 -1.76 -3.73
N ASP A 331 -23.34 -2.06 -3.52
CA ASP A 331 -22.75 -2.07 -2.19
C ASP A 331 -22.63 -0.68 -1.58
N ARG A 332 -22.19 0.33 -2.37
CA ARG A 332 -22.16 1.71 -1.86
C ARG A 332 -23.55 2.28 -1.63
N HIS A 333 -24.54 1.89 -2.44
CA HIS A 333 -25.93 2.29 -2.23
C HIS A 333 -26.49 1.69 -0.93
N LEU A 334 -26.32 0.39 -0.71
CA LEU A 334 -26.73 -0.28 0.53
C LEU A 334 -26.04 0.33 1.76
N PHE A 335 -24.74 0.64 1.66
CA PHE A 335 -24.02 1.33 2.72
C PHE A 335 -24.58 2.74 2.99
N CYS A 336 -24.92 3.50 1.95
CA CYS A 336 -25.58 4.80 2.09
C CYS A 336 -26.92 4.68 2.82
N LEU A 337 -27.77 3.72 2.44
CA LEU A 337 -29.04 3.45 3.12
C LEU A 337 -28.81 3.10 4.60
N TYR A 338 -27.77 2.34 4.91
CA TYR A 338 -27.39 2.04 6.29
C TYR A 338 -27.00 3.30 7.07
N VAL A 339 -26.13 4.15 6.52
CA VAL A 339 -25.74 5.42 7.17
C VAL A 339 -26.98 6.30 7.43
N VAL A 340 -27.87 6.44 6.45
CA VAL A 340 -29.13 7.18 6.58
C VAL A 340 -30.03 6.54 7.64
N SER A 341 -30.16 5.21 7.67
CA SER A 341 -30.96 4.52 8.68
C SER A 341 -30.47 4.78 10.10
N LYS A 342 -29.14 4.84 10.30
CA LYS A 342 -28.55 5.19 11.60
C LYS A 342 -28.81 6.63 11.99
N TYR A 343 -28.71 7.57 11.05
CA TYR A 343 -29.04 8.97 11.29
C TYR A 343 -30.51 9.16 11.67
N LEU A 344 -31.42 8.47 10.99
CA LEU A 344 -32.86 8.52 11.23
C LEU A 344 -33.32 7.62 12.40
N ALA A 345 -32.40 6.90 13.05
CA ALA A 345 -32.69 5.90 14.08
C ALA A 345 -33.71 4.83 13.64
N VAL A 346 -33.71 4.48 12.35
CA VAL A 346 -34.55 3.42 11.78
C VAL A 346 -33.81 2.10 11.85
N ASP A 347 -34.44 1.09 12.42
CA ASP A 347 -33.90 -0.27 12.43
C ASP A 347 -34.31 -1.04 11.18
N SER A 348 -33.32 -1.60 10.47
CA SER A 348 -33.55 -2.40 9.27
C SER A 348 -32.88 -3.78 9.44
N PRO A 349 -33.66 -4.85 9.66
CA PRO A 349 -33.14 -6.21 9.71
C PRO A 349 -32.39 -6.59 8.43
N PHE A 350 -32.90 -6.20 7.26
CA PHE A 350 -32.25 -6.44 5.97
C PHE A 350 -30.85 -5.80 5.88
N LEU A 351 -30.72 -4.51 6.24
CA LEU A 351 -29.42 -3.84 6.18
C LEU A 351 -28.43 -4.41 7.20
N LYS A 352 -28.92 -4.83 8.38
CA LYS A 352 -28.09 -5.54 9.36
C LYS A 352 -27.55 -6.85 8.81
N GLU A 353 -28.40 -7.65 8.17
CA GLU A 353 -28.03 -8.94 7.59
C GLU A 353 -27.00 -8.77 6.46
N VAL A 354 -27.36 -8.01 5.42
CA VAL A 354 -26.54 -7.90 4.19
C VAL A 354 -25.17 -7.28 4.44
N LEU A 355 -25.04 -6.38 5.43
CA LEU A 355 -23.76 -5.75 5.78
C LEU A 355 -22.95 -6.55 6.82
N SER A 356 -23.55 -7.56 7.45
CA SER A 356 -22.85 -8.46 8.37
C SER A 356 -22.11 -9.60 7.66
N GLU A 357 -22.42 -9.86 6.39
CA GLU A 357 -21.81 -10.94 5.66
C GLU A 357 -20.32 -10.67 5.36
N PRO A 358 -19.39 -11.55 5.78
CA PRO A 358 -17.96 -11.27 5.65
C PRO A 358 -17.46 -11.52 4.22
N TRP A 359 -16.63 -10.59 3.73
CA TRP A 359 -15.83 -10.78 2.52
C TRP A 359 -14.67 -11.73 2.80
N ARG A 360 -14.83 -13.02 2.50
CA ARG A 360 -13.76 -14.02 2.72
C ARG A 360 -12.62 -13.90 1.73
N LEU A 361 -12.88 -13.33 0.55
CA LEU A 361 -11.87 -12.98 -0.43
C LEU A 361 -12.01 -11.49 -0.77
N SER A 362 -10.91 -10.76 -0.65
CA SER A 362 -10.84 -9.35 -1.01
C SER A 362 -9.73 -9.15 -2.02
N THR A 363 -10.07 -8.58 -3.17
CA THR A 363 -9.14 -8.42 -4.30
C THR A 363 -9.12 -6.98 -4.80
N SER A 364 -7.98 -6.58 -5.37
CA SER A 364 -7.83 -5.31 -6.05
C SER A 364 -6.84 -5.47 -7.20
N GLN A 365 -7.00 -4.62 -8.21
CA GLN A 365 -6.08 -4.56 -9.34
C GLN A 365 -5.36 -3.21 -9.36
N THR A 366 -4.02 -3.26 -9.37
CA THR A 366 -3.15 -2.08 -9.57
C THR A 366 -2.31 -2.30 -10.84
N PRO A 367 -2.88 -2.08 -12.04
CA PRO A 367 -2.18 -2.33 -13.28
C PRO A 367 -1.13 -1.25 -13.56
N GLN A 368 0.06 -1.65 -14.03
CA GLN A 368 1.04 -0.72 -14.59
C GLN A 368 0.63 -0.27 -15.99
N GLN A 369 0.67 1.04 -16.25
CA GLN A 369 0.18 1.65 -17.49
C GLN A 369 1.13 2.67 -18.13
N HIS A 370 2.04 3.29 -17.37
CA HIS A 370 2.88 4.38 -17.90
C HIS A 370 4.05 3.88 -18.76
N ILE A 371 4.56 2.69 -18.46
CA ILE A 371 5.75 2.14 -19.10
C ILE A 371 5.35 1.02 -20.06
N ASP A 372 5.88 1.06 -21.28
CA ASP A 372 5.76 -0.07 -22.20
C ASP A 372 6.64 -1.24 -21.71
N LEU A 373 6.04 -2.12 -20.92
CA LEU A 373 6.68 -3.30 -20.36
C LEU A 373 7.14 -4.32 -21.41
N LYS A 374 6.68 -4.19 -22.67
CA LYS A 374 7.24 -5.03 -23.76
C LYS A 374 8.63 -4.56 -24.17
N LYS A 375 8.86 -3.25 -24.12
CA LYS A 375 10.17 -2.64 -24.42
C LYS A 375 11.09 -2.59 -23.20
N ASN A 376 10.52 -2.50 -22.00
CA ASN A 376 11.24 -2.35 -20.74
C ASN A 376 10.80 -3.44 -19.74
N PRO A 377 11.02 -4.74 -20.04
CA PRO A 377 10.56 -5.84 -19.20
C PRO A 377 11.16 -5.83 -17.78
N GLU A 378 12.34 -5.25 -17.62
CA GLU A 378 13.04 -5.06 -16.34
C GLU A 378 12.34 -4.09 -15.40
N MET A 379 11.45 -3.23 -15.90
CA MET A 379 10.68 -2.26 -15.11
C MET A 379 9.36 -2.83 -14.57
N LEU A 380 9.12 -4.13 -14.76
CA LEU A 380 7.96 -4.81 -14.21
C LEU A 380 8.02 -4.78 -12.67
N CYS A 381 7.08 -4.06 -12.05
CA CYS A 381 6.94 -4.07 -10.62
C CYS A 381 6.34 -5.40 -10.17
N CYS A 382 6.79 -5.90 -9.01
CA CYS A 382 6.20 -7.08 -8.40
C CYS A 382 4.74 -6.85 -7.91
N GLY A 383 4.19 -5.64 -8.04
CA GLY A 383 2.84 -5.26 -7.60
C GLY A 383 2.74 -4.96 -6.10
N GLY A 384 1.57 -4.43 -5.70
CA GLY A 384 1.22 -4.11 -4.31
C GLY A 384 0.13 -5.01 -3.75
N GLY A 385 -0.14 -4.86 -2.47
CA GLY A 385 -1.21 -5.53 -1.75
C GLY A 385 -1.69 -4.66 -0.59
N PHE A 386 -2.78 -5.06 0.04
CA PHE A 386 -3.33 -4.39 1.23
C PHE A 386 -3.51 -5.43 2.34
N GLY A 387 -3.43 -4.97 3.59
CA GLY A 387 -3.69 -5.82 4.75
C GLY A 387 -5.16 -6.25 4.83
N PRO A 388 -5.49 -7.27 5.64
CA PRO A 388 -6.89 -7.66 5.86
C PRO A 388 -7.71 -6.46 6.38
N VAL A 389 -8.94 -6.33 5.88
CA VAL A 389 -9.91 -5.29 6.25
C VAL A 389 -10.94 -5.86 7.20
#